data_AF-A0A545T504-F1
#
_entry.id   AF-A0A545T504-F1
#
_cell.length_a   1.000
_cell.length_b   1.000
_cell.length_c   1.000
_cell.angle_alpha   90.00
_cell.angle_beta   90.00
_cell.angle_gamma   90.00
#
_symmetry.space_group_name_H-M   'P 1'
#
loop_
_entity.id
_entity.type
_entity.pdbx_description
1 polymer ?
#
loop_
_entity_poly.entity_id
_entity_poly.type
_entity_poly.pdbx_seq_one_letter_code
_entity_poly.pdbx_strand_id
1 'polypeptide(L)'
;MSPDEFPIRLNEPRERHYVMAHYAFRQICLDDSDYFFSLMASNHQQQFLNNLIQQVESNCPDDTTTLQATDFDVVTSRAGDHPLVLIKMPPPQAHAEAAFVGVVSTLDLTTPLDEQSPEVRYFTLELGEGEQGACFFFCQWHLDNHLNLGELQGECTREAFATLIEQRMEQLAQRTAH
;
A
#
# COMPACT_ATOMS: atom_id res chain seq x y z
N MET A 1 11.32 -4.93 -12.71
CA MET A 1 12.41 -5.36 -11.81
C MET A 1 12.28 -6.86 -11.60
N SER A 2 13.40 -7.59 -11.72
CA SER A 2 13.43 -9.06 -11.59
C SER A 2 13.40 -9.47 -10.11
N PRO A 3 12.80 -10.61 -9.73
CA PRO A 3 12.89 -11.15 -8.37
C PRO A 3 14.33 -11.29 -7.85
N ASP A 4 15.29 -11.54 -8.74
CA ASP A 4 16.72 -11.62 -8.41
C ASP A 4 17.32 -10.30 -7.88
N GLU A 5 16.65 -9.15 -8.10
CA GLU A 5 17.12 -7.84 -7.63
C GLU A 5 16.81 -7.60 -6.14
N PHE A 6 15.91 -8.40 -5.56
CA PHE A 6 15.49 -8.31 -4.15
C PHE A 6 15.68 -9.65 -3.42
N PRO A 7 16.93 -10.14 -3.25
CA PRO A 7 17.13 -11.26 -2.34
C PRO A 7 16.63 -10.85 -0.96
N ILE A 8 15.92 -11.73 -0.26
CA ILE A 8 15.63 -11.55 1.17
C ILE A 8 16.99 -11.49 1.88
N ARG A 9 17.31 -10.33 2.45
CA ARG A 9 18.63 -10.03 3.03
C ARG A 9 18.61 -10.04 4.55
N LEU A 10 17.43 -9.85 5.13
CA LEU A 10 17.21 -9.76 6.56
C LEU A 10 16.26 -10.88 6.98
N ASN A 11 16.49 -11.41 8.19
CA ASN A 11 15.61 -12.43 8.78
C ASN A 11 14.29 -11.83 9.30
N GLU A 12 14.33 -10.56 9.69
CA GLU A 12 13.19 -9.82 10.26
C GLU A 12 12.97 -8.53 9.46
N PRO A 13 11.71 -8.10 9.27
CA PRO A 13 11.41 -6.82 8.65
C PRO A 13 11.94 -5.66 9.49
N ARG A 14 12.42 -4.63 8.79
CA ARG A 14 12.74 -3.34 9.41
C ARG A 14 11.45 -2.76 9.95
N GLU A 15 11.36 -2.63 11.26
CA GLU A 15 10.15 -2.24 11.96
C GLU A 15 9.53 -0.95 11.39
N ARG A 16 10.34 0.09 11.13
CA ARG A 16 9.88 1.36 10.56
C ARG A 16 9.30 1.20 9.15
N HIS A 17 9.89 0.33 8.34
CA HIS A 17 9.39 0.04 6.98
C HIS A 17 8.04 -0.67 7.05
N TYR A 18 7.96 -1.70 7.91
CA TYR A 18 6.75 -2.45 8.17
C TYR A 18 5.65 -1.58 8.76
N VAL A 19 5.96 -0.79 9.79
CA VAL A 19 5.01 0.12 10.45
C VAL A 19 4.50 1.19 9.51
N MET A 20 5.36 1.74 8.64
CA MET A 20 4.96 2.71 7.63
C MET A 20 3.87 2.16 6.70
N ALA A 21 4.11 0.97 6.13
CA ALA A 21 3.17 0.33 5.21
C ALA A 21 1.92 -0.23 5.92
N HIS A 22 2.09 -1.02 6.97
CA HIS A 22 0.99 -1.81 7.52
C HIS A 22 0.13 -1.06 8.54
N TYR A 23 0.65 0.02 9.13
CA TYR A 23 -0.05 0.77 10.17
C TYR A 23 -0.21 2.24 9.82
N ALA A 24 0.88 2.97 9.59
CA ALA A 24 0.85 4.43 9.50
C ALA A 24 0.01 4.94 8.33
N PHE A 25 0.30 4.47 7.10
CA PHE A 25 -0.53 4.83 5.94
C PHE A 25 -1.96 4.31 6.10
N ARG A 26 -2.13 3.04 6.49
CA ARG A 26 -3.44 2.41 6.62
C ARG A 26 -4.35 3.15 7.60
N GLN A 27 -3.84 3.50 8.78
CA GLN A 27 -4.59 4.19 9.82
C GLN A 27 -5.08 5.56 9.32
N ILE A 28 -4.20 6.35 8.70
CA ILE A 28 -4.58 7.67 8.17
C ILE A 28 -5.65 7.53 7.08
N CYS A 29 -5.53 6.53 6.21
CA CYS A 29 -6.54 6.28 5.16
C CYS A 29 -7.91 5.89 5.74
N LEU A 30 -7.93 5.12 6.84
CA LEU A 30 -9.15 4.67 7.49
C LEU A 30 -9.79 5.77 8.35
N ASP A 31 -8.98 6.63 8.94
CA ASP A 31 -9.44 7.74 9.78
C ASP A 31 -10.03 8.88 8.94
N ASP A 32 -9.37 9.26 7.86
CA ASP A 32 -9.82 10.32 6.95
C ASP A 32 -9.28 10.10 5.53
N SER A 33 -10.05 9.35 4.73
CA SER A 33 -9.68 9.03 3.35
C SER A 33 -9.58 10.27 2.47
N ASP A 34 -10.49 11.22 2.62
CA ASP A 34 -10.55 12.41 1.75
C ASP A 34 -9.35 13.32 1.99
N TYR A 35 -8.96 13.49 3.26
CA TYR A 35 -7.74 14.17 3.64
C TYR A 35 -6.51 13.45 3.08
N PHE A 36 -6.43 12.12 3.21
CA PHE A 36 -5.33 11.34 2.69
C PHE A 36 -5.16 11.52 1.17
N PHE A 37 -6.23 11.33 0.39
CA PHE A 37 -6.19 11.48 -1.06
C PHE A 37 -5.83 12.92 -1.48
N SER A 38 -6.41 13.92 -0.80
CA SER A 38 -6.12 15.33 -1.06
C SER A 38 -4.66 15.67 -0.80
N LEU A 39 -4.10 15.20 0.32
CA LEU A 39 -2.68 15.40 0.65
C LEU A 39 -1.76 14.73 -0.36
N MET A 40 -2.04 13.47 -0.70
CA MET A 40 -1.23 12.68 -1.63
C MET A 40 -1.23 13.28 -3.04
N ALA A 41 -2.28 13.99 -3.44
CA ALA A 41 -2.35 14.70 -4.71
C ALA A 41 -1.74 16.13 -4.66
N SER A 42 -1.33 16.62 -3.48
CA SER A 42 -0.95 18.02 -3.28
C SER A 42 0.55 18.28 -3.28
N ASN A 43 0.93 19.55 -3.38
CA ASN A 43 2.32 20.01 -3.17
C ASN A 43 2.81 19.86 -1.71
N HIS A 44 1.95 19.47 -0.77
CA HIS A 44 2.32 19.21 0.63
C HIS A 44 2.69 17.75 0.89
N GLN A 45 2.60 16.87 -0.12
CA GLN A 45 2.87 15.42 0.00
C GLN A 45 4.20 15.13 0.70
N GLN A 46 5.30 15.76 0.28
CA GLN A 46 6.64 15.52 0.84
C GLN A 46 6.75 15.98 2.31
N GLN A 47 6.12 17.09 2.67
CA GLN A 47 6.07 17.55 4.06
C GLN A 47 5.26 16.59 4.93
N PHE A 48 4.13 16.10 4.42
CA PHE A 48 3.32 15.10 5.08
C PHE A 48 4.11 13.80 5.33
N LEU A 49 4.78 13.28 4.30
CA LEU A 49 5.60 12.07 4.41
C LEU A 49 6.72 12.24 5.45
N ASN A 50 7.41 13.39 5.47
CA ASN A 50 8.43 13.66 6.48
C ASN A 50 7.86 13.65 7.92
N ASN A 51 6.71 14.29 8.13
CA ASN A 51 6.06 14.29 9.44
C ASN A 51 5.60 12.89 9.85
N LEU A 52 5.12 12.08 8.90
CA LEU A 52 4.71 10.71 9.16
C LEU A 52 5.92 9.82 9.49
N ILE A 53 7.02 9.97 8.76
CA ILE A 53 8.28 9.28 9.06
C ILE A 53 8.73 9.58 10.48
N GLN A 54 8.76 10.86 10.89
CA GLN A 54 9.16 11.23 12.25
C GLN A 54 8.28 10.58 13.33
N GLN A 55 6.98 10.44 13.07
CA GLN A 55 6.07 9.72 13.97
C GLN A 55 6.41 8.22 14.02
N VAL A 56 6.64 7.59 12.87
CA VAL A 56 7.04 6.18 12.80
C VAL A 56 8.37 5.95 13.53
N GLU A 57 9.37 6.80 13.31
CA GLU A 57 10.67 6.73 13.98
C GLU A 57 10.55 6.86 15.50
N SER A 58 9.65 7.73 15.97
CA SER A 58 9.39 7.90 17.40
C SER A 58 8.70 6.68 18.03
N ASN A 59 7.94 5.92 17.24
CA ASN A 59 7.25 4.71 17.70
C ASN A 59 8.09 3.42 17.54
N CYS A 60 9.18 3.48 16.75
CA CYS A 60 10.11 2.37 16.53
C CYS A 60 11.54 2.79 16.94
N PRO A 61 11.80 2.99 18.25
CA PRO A 61 13.07 3.56 18.72
C PRO A 61 14.26 2.62 18.55
N ASP A 62 14.02 1.31 18.50
CA ASP A 62 15.06 0.27 18.41
C ASP A 62 15.48 -0.04 16.96
N ASP A 63 14.64 0.31 15.97
CA ASP A 63 15.00 0.19 14.55
C ASP A 63 15.82 1.41 14.11
N THR A 64 17.03 1.17 13.60
CA THR A 64 17.93 2.23 13.11
C THR A 64 17.73 2.58 11.65
N THR A 65 16.77 1.96 10.96
CA THR A 65 16.48 2.22 9.55
C THR A 65 16.12 3.69 9.35
N THR A 66 16.85 4.34 8.45
CA THR A 66 16.54 5.71 8.04
C THR A 66 15.58 5.68 6.85
N LEU A 67 14.48 6.40 6.97
CA LEU A 67 13.54 6.66 5.88
C LEU A 67 13.59 8.15 5.55
N GLN A 68 13.50 8.49 4.28
CA GLN A 68 13.35 9.87 3.82
C GLN A 68 12.10 9.97 2.95
N ALA A 69 11.41 11.12 2.95
CA ALA A 69 10.23 11.29 2.10
C ALA A 69 10.53 11.10 0.60
N THR A 70 11.78 11.34 0.19
CA THR A 70 12.27 11.11 -1.18
C THR A 70 12.48 9.64 -1.53
N ASP A 71 12.48 8.73 -0.55
CA ASP A 71 12.54 7.28 -0.79
C ASP A 71 11.19 6.71 -1.22
N PHE A 72 10.13 7.51 -1.11
CA PHE A 72 8.78 7.17 -1.53
C PHE A 72 8.45 7.85 -2.86
N ASP A 73 7.88 7.08 -3.79
CA ASP A 73 7.37 7.62 -5.05
C ASP A 73 5.85 7.39 -5.13
N VAL A 74 5.11 8.48 -4.93
CA VAL A 74 3.65 8.50 -4.83
C VAL A 74 3.06 9.01 -6.13
N VAL A 75 2.13 8.25 -6.69
CA VAL A 75 1.34 8.66 -7.85
C VAL A 75 -0.14 8.46 -7.61
N THR A 76 -0.95 9.37 -8.14
CA THR A 76 -2.41 9.28 -8.15
C THR A 76 -2.88 8.83 -9.54
N SER A 77 -3.80 7.89 -9.58
CA SER A 77 -4.35 7.30 -10.81
C SER A 77 -5.79 6.81 -10.55
N ARG A 78 -6.26 5.83 -11.31
CA ARG A 78 -7.57 5.19 -11.14
C ARG A 78 -7.44 3.68 -11.27
N ALA A 79 -8.30 2.96 -10.57
CA ALA A 79 -8.59 1.54 -10.79
C ALA A 79 -10.06 1.44 -11.24
N GLY A 80 -10.30 1.27 -12.55
CA GLY A 80 -11.60 1.52 -13.15
C GLY A 80 -12.13 2.93 -12.83
N ASP A 81 -13.30 3.00 -12.20
CA ASP A 81 -13.94 4.26 -11.81
C ASP A 81 -13.55 4.81 -10.43
N HIS A 82 -12.63 4.13 -9.74
CA HIS A 82 -12.24 4.50 -8.39
C HIS A 82 -10.90 5.25 -8.35
N PRO A 83 -10.79 6.38 -7.62
CA PRO A 83 -9.51 7.02 -7.36
C PRO A 83 -8.53 6.07 -6.68
N LEU A 84 -7.27 6.08 -7.13
CA LEU A 84 -6.21 5.20 -6.65
C LEU A 84 -4.97 6.03 -6.30
N VAL A 85 -4.44 5.85 -5.09
CA VAL A 85 -3.08 6.27 -4.71
C VAL A 85 -2.17 5.05 -4.72
N LEU A 86 -1.06 5.13 -5.44
CA LEU A 86 0.00 4.14 -5.45
C LEU A 86 1.25 4.74 -4.83
N ILE A 87 1.81 4.08 -3.82
CA ILE A 87 3.03 4.48 -3.14
C ILE A 87 4.06 3.39 -3.39
N LYS A 88 5.13 3.72 -4.09
CA LYS A 88 6.33 2.88 -4.11
C LYS A 88 7.08 3.09 -2.81
N MET A 89 7.31 2.01 -2.09
CA MET A 89 8.07 2.01 -0.84
C MET A 89 9.57 1.92 -1.14
N PRO A 90 10.43 2.25 -0.17
CA PRO A 90 11.84 1.91 -0.25
C PRO A 90 12.02 0.41 -0.49
N PRO A 91 13.06 -0.02 -1.23
CA PRO A 91 13.35 -1.42 -1.52
C PRO A 91 13.16 -2.35 -0.31
N PRO A 92 12.29 -3.38 -0.40
CA PRO A 92 12.14 -4.36 0.67
C PRO A 92 13.39 -5.25 0.77
N GLN A 93 13.68 -5.71 1.98
CA GLN A 93 14.85 -6.51 2.33
C GLN A 93 14.51 -7.72 3.20
N ALA A 94 13.29 -7.82 3.71
CA ALA A 94 12.83 -8.95 4.52
C ALA A 94 11.40 -9.36 4.14
N HIS A 95 10.97 -10.52 4.62
CA HIS A 95 9.58 -10.97 4.47
C HIS A 95 8.60 -9.94 5.03
N ALA A 96 7.45 -9.82 4.37
CA ALA A 96 6.37 -8.90 4.70
C ALA A 96 6.72 -7.40 4.58
N GLU A 97 7.92 -7.04 4.12
CA GLU A 97 8.20 -5.66 3.72
C GLU A 97 7.52 -5.36 2.37
N ALA A 98 6.69 -4.32 2.34
CA ALA A 98 5.97 -3.91 1.13
C ALA A 98 6.90 -3.22 0.11
N ALA A 99 6.89 -3.66 -1.15
CA ALA A 99 7.43 -2.89 -2.29
C ALA A 99 6.48 -1.77 -2.71
N PHE A 100 5.18 -2.01 -2.61
CA PHE A 100 4.15 -1.03 -2.94
C PHE A 100 2.98 -1.06 -1.95
N VAL A 101 2.36 0.10 -1.77
CA VAL A 101 1.08 0.31 -1.09
C VAL A 101 0.10 0.89 -2.10
N GLY A 102 -1.13 0.40 -2.09
CA GLY A 102 -2.22 0.87 -2.95
C GLY A 102 -3.47 1.17 -2.14
N VAL A 103 -4.05 2.35 -2.34
CA VAL A 103 -5.26 2.77 -1.63
C VAL A 103 -6.30 3.18 -2.67
N VAL A 104 -7.44 2.51 -2.65
CA VAL A 104 -8.58 2.80 -3.54
C VAL A 104 -9.70 3.41 -2.72
N SER A 105 -10.20 4.57 -3.14
CA SER A 105 -11.43 5.14 -2.59
C SER A 105 -12.63 4.57 -3.33
N THR A 106 -13.51 3.88 -2.62
CA THR A 106 -14.75 3.34 -3.22
C THR A 106 -15.95 4.24 -2.98
N LEU A 107 -15.71 5.52 -2.74
CA LEU A 107 -16.75 6.51 -2.49
C LEU A 107 -17.67 6.61 -3.73
N ASP A 108 -18.94 6.31 -3.52
CA ASP A 108 -19.96 6.37 -4.56
C ASP A 108 -20.53 7.79 -4.65
N LEU A 109 -20.04 8.59 -5.59
CA LEU A 109 -20.49 9.97 -5.81
C LEU A 109 -22.00 10.12 -6.11
N THR A 110 -22.74 9.03 -6.30
CA THR A 110 -24.20 9.04 -6.47
C THR A 110 -24.97 8.89 -5.16
N THR A 111 -24.32 8.41 -4.10
CA THR A 111 -24.90 8.29 -2.76
C THR A 111 -24.71 9.60 -1.97
N PRO A 112 -25.72 10.12 -1.24
CA PRO A 112 -25.56 11.27 -0.37
C PRO A 112 -24.43 11.08 0.67
N LEU A 113 -23.61 12.11 0.88
CA LEU A 113 -22.45 12.09 1.79
C LEU A 113 -22.79 11.68 3.24
N ASP A 114 -24.01 11.98 3.69
CA ASP A 114 -24.51 11.62 5.02
C ASP A 114 -24.91 10.14 5.16
N GLU A 115 -24.99 9.41 4.05
CA GLU A 115 -25.29 7.98 3.98
C GLU A 115 -24.05 7.13 3.59
N GLN A 116 -22.91 7.79 3.33
CA GLN A 116 -21.67 7.11 2.97
C GLN A 116 -20.80 6.82 4.20
N SER A 117 -20.39 5.56 4.34
CA SER A 117 -19.12 5.26 5.01
C SER A 117 -18.03 5.28 3.93
N PRO A 118 -17.02 6.18 3.99
CA PRO A 118 -15.90 6.11 3.07
C PRO A 118 -15.21 4.76 3.22
N GLU A 119 -15.46 3.87 2.27
CA GLU A 119 -14.76 2.59 2.20
C GLU A 119 -13.49 2.80 1.39
N VAL A 120 -12.36 2.74 2.08
CA VAL A 120 -11.07 2.55 1.42
C VAL A 120 -10.77 1.06 1.31
N ARG A 121 -10.22 0.65 0.17
CA ARG A 121 -9.61 -0.66 0.01
C ARG A 121 -8.09 -0.48 0.03
N TYR A 122 -7.44 -1.15 0.97
CA TYR A 122 -6.01 -1.00 1.23
C TYR A 122 -5.27 -2.27 0.82
N PHE A 123 -4.29 -2.11 -0.06
CA PHE A 123 -3.53 -3.19 -0.67
C PHE A 123 -2.04 -2.99 -0.46
N THR A 124 -1.32 -4.10 -0.42
CA THR A 124 0.14 -4.14 -0.33
C THR A 124 0.67 -5.17 -1.33
N LEU A 125 1.90 -4.94 -1.77
CA LEU A 125 2.67 -5.91 -2.54
C LEU A 125 3.95 -6.21 -1.77
N GLU A 126 4.02 -7.38 -1.14
CA GLU A 126 5.01 -7.68 -0.11
C GLU A 126 6.05 -8.69 -0.57
N LEU A 127 7.30 -8.47 -0.18
CA LEU A 127 8.35 -9.45 -0.39
C LEU A 127 8.07 -10.70 0.46
N GLY A 128 8.22 -11.87 -0.14
CA GLY A 128 8.12 -13.16 0.53
C GLY A 128 8.94 -14.22 -0.19
N GLU A 129 8.65 -15.49 0.11
CA GLU A 129 9.29 -16.65 -0.51
C GLU A 129 8.21 -17.61 -1.02
N GLY A 130 8.29 -17.91 -2.32
CA GLY A 130 7.47 -18.90 -3.01
C GLY A 130 8.28 -20.15 -3.34
N GLU A 131 7.74 -21.04 -4.15
CA GLU A 131 8.38 -22.33 -4.48
C GLU A 131 9.73 -22.17 -5.22
N GLN A 132 9.89 -21.07 -5.97
CA GLN A 132 11.08 -20.79 -6.78
C GLN A 132 12.04 -19.78 -6.13
N GLY A 133 11.82 -19.43 -4.85
CA GLY A 133 12.61 -18.45 -4.11
C GLY A 133 11.83 -17.16 -3.85
N ALA A 134 12.56 -16.04 -3.77
CA ALA A 134 11.96 -14.74 -3.44
C ALA A 134 10.86 -14.36 -4.46
N CYS A 135 9.70 -13.95 -3.96
CA CYS A 135 8.56 -13.53 -4.76
C CYS A 135 7.81 -12.36 -4.10
N PHE A 136 6.75 -11.88 -4.74
CA PHE A 136 5.91 -10.82 -4.20
C PHE A 136 4.47 -11.31 -4.01
N PHE A 137 3.89 -11.07 -2.84
CA PHE A 137 2.50 -11.41 -2.55
C PHE A 137 1.61 -10.17 -2.62
N PHE A 138 0.51 -10.28 -3.36
CA PHE A 138 -0.53 -9.28 -3.39
C PHE A 138 -1.45 -9.50 -2.19
N CYS A 139 -1.50 -8.52 -1.30
CA CYS A 139 -2.26 -8.62 -0.07
C CYS A 139 -3.30 -7.50 0.03
N GLN A 140 -4.34 -7.75 0.83
CA GLN A 140 -5.40 -6.80 1.13
C GLN A 140 -5.67 -6.76 2.62
N TRP A 141 -5.76 -5.55 3.17
CA TRP A 141 -6.33 -5.35 4.49
C TRP A 141 -7.85 -5.20 4.38
N HIS A 142 -8.57 -5.95 5.21
CA HIS A 142 -10.01 -5.79 5.40
C HIS A 142 -10.31 -5.81 6.89
N LEU A 143 -10.62 -4.63 7.45
CA LEU A 143 -10.56 -4.40 8.88
C LEU A 143 -9.20 -4.90 9.38
N ASP A 144 -9.15 -5.63 10.49
CA ASP A 144 -7.89 -6.11 11.08
C ASP A 144 -7.37 -7.41 10.44
N ASN A 145 -8.01 -7.90 9.37
CA ASN A 145 -7.56 -9.09 8.66
C ASN A 145 -6.64 -8.72 7.50
N HIS A 146 -5.48 -9.36 7.47
CA HIS A 146 -4.52 -9.28 6.38
C HIS A 146 -4.64 -10.52 5.48
N LEU A 147 -5.19 -10.32 4.28
CA LEU A 147 -5.50 -11.39 3.34
C LEU A 147 -4.42 -11.48 2.28
N ASN A 148 -3.73 -12.61 2.18
CA ASN A 148 -2.90 -12.92 1.01
C ASN A 148 -3.83 -13.33 -0.15
N LEU A 149 -3.79 -12.58 -1.25
CA LEU A 149 -4.62 -12.77 -2.43
C LEU A 149 -3.91 -13.51 -3.57
N GLY A 150 -2.64 -13.86 -3.38
CA GLY A 150 -1.85 -14.63 -4.32
C GLY A 150 -0.48 -14.02 -4.62
N GLU A 151 0.34 -14.81 -5.29
CA GLU A 151 1.67 -14.41 -5.75
C GLU A 151 1.58 -13.62 -7.07
N LEU A 152 2.29 -12.50 -7.14
CA LEU A 152 2.47 -11.72 -8.35
C LEU A 152 3.16 -12.57 -9.42
N GLN A 153 2.53 -12.64 -10.59
CA GLN A 153 3.12 -13.26 -11.76
C GLN A 153 3.93 -12.22 -12.54
N GLY A 154 5.25 -12.44 -12.67
CA GLY A 154 6.13 -11.59 -13.45
C GLY A 154 6.89 -10.53 -12.64
N GLU A 155 7.18 -9.39 -13.26
CA GLU A 155 8.02 -8.36 -12.65
C GLU A 155 7.28 -7.51 -11.60
N CYS A 156 8.00 -7.17 -10.53
CA CYS A 156 7.53 -6.23 -9.51
C CYS A 156 7.60 -4.80 -10.05
N THR A 157 6.51 -4.34 -10.65
CA THR A 157 6.36 -2.97 -11.16
C THR A 157 5.09 -2.33 -10.62
N ARG A 158 5.04 -0.99 -10.72
CA ARG A 158 3.86 -0.22 -10.34
C ARG A 158 2.65 -0.63 -11.19
N GLU A 159 2.88 -0.82 -12.50
CA GLU A 159 1.84 -1.16 -13.48
C GLU A 159 1.25 -2.54 -13.19
N ALA A 160 2.10 -3.51 -12.84
CA ALA A 160 1.65 -4.85 -12.46
C ALA A 160 0.80 -4.80 -11.18
N PHE A 161 1.23 -4.03 -10.19
CA PHE A 161 0.47 -3.86 -8.95
C PHE A 161 -0.87 -3.12 -9.17
N ALA A 162 -0.88 -2.05 -9.97
CA ALA A 162 -2.10 -1.35 -10.35
C ALA A 162 -3.10 -2.28 -11.06
N THR A 163 -2.59 -3.14 -11.96
CA THR A 163 -3.40 -4.15 -12.66
C THR A 163 -4.04 -5.15 -11.70
N LEU A 164 -3.29 -5.64 -10.70
CA LEU A 164 -3.83 -6.54 -9.67
C LEU A 164 -4.94 -5.88 -8.84
N ILE A 165 -4.75 -4.60 -8.48
CA ILE A 165 -5.76 -3.81 -7.77
C ILE A 165 -7.02 -3.67 -8.64
N GLU A 166 -6.88 -3.28 -9.90
CA GLU A 166 -8.02 -3.11 -10.82
C GLU A 166 -8.80 -4.41 -11.00
N GLN A 167 -8.13 -5.52 -11.29
CA GLN A 167 -8.75 -6.85 -11.39
C GLN A 167 -9.48 -7.23 -10.10
N ARG A 168 -8.90 -6.91 -8.93
CA ARG A 168 -9.54 -7.17 -7.64
C ARG A 168 -10.79 -6.32 -7.44
N MET A 169 -10.75 -5.05 -7.82
CA MET A 169 -11.90 -4.15 -7.75
C MET A 169 -13.04 -4.64 -8.65
N GLU A 170 -12.75 -5.09 -9.87
CA GLU A 170 -13.74 -5.68 -10.78
C GLU A 170 -14.39 -6.95 -10.18
N GLN A 171 -13.59 -7.85 -9.61
CA GLN A 171 -14.10 -9.06 -8.95
C GLN A 171 -15.01 -8.75 -7.77
N LEU A 172 -14.69 -7.71 -7.00
CA LEU A 172 -15.52 -7.27 -5.87
C LEU A 172 -16.85 -6.69 -6.37
N ALA A 173 -16.83 -5.86 -7.42
CA ALA A 173 -18.04 -5.29 -8.00
C ALA A 173 -19.00 -6.37 -8.52
N GLN A 174 -18.49 -7.43 -9.15
CA GLN A 174 -19.30 -8.55 -9.64
C GLN A 174 -19.97 -9.35 -8.52
N ARG A 175 -19.37 -9.41 -7.32
CA ARG A 175 -19.94 -10.14 -6.18
C ARG A 175 -21.08 -9.40 -5.49
N THR A 176 -21.09 -8.07 -5.57
CA THR A 176 -22.15 -7.22 -4.96
C THR A 176 -23.38 -7.11 -5.87
N ALA A 177 -23.25 -7.43 -7.17
CA ALA A 177 -24.35 -7.37 -8.15
C ALA A 177 -25.28 -8.60 -8.15
N HIS A 178 -25.02 -9.59 -7.28
CA HIS A 178 -25.77 -10.85 -7.16
C HIS A 178 -26.32 -11.02 -5.74
#